data_AF-A0A812YWL9-F1
#
_entry.id   AF-A0A812YWL9-F1
#
_cell.length_a   1.000
_cell.length_b   1.000
_cell.length_c   1.000
_cell.angle_alpha   90.00
_cell.angle_beta   90.00
_cell.angle_gamma   90.00
#
_symmetry.space_group_name_H-M   'P 1'
#
loop_
_entity.id
_entity.type
_entity.pdbx_description
1 polymer ?
#
loop_
_entity_poly.entity_id
_entity_poly.type
_entity_poly.pdbx_seq_one_letter_code
_entity_poly.pdbx_strand_id
1 'polypeptide(L)'
;MLLSRLAGRSDALAIFCPKFGIPSRQFLDFTSFGSAAQARAKEYAAAWDRSVEALQAIGGTCVEVDYSPFQEAANLLYQGPWVAERLAAIAALLQEDPEVIEPTVRKIVEQGHHYTAQQCFEASYRMRALHRAAEASMEAAKAQVLVTPTVGATYKIEDVLADPIALNTNLGRFTNHMNLLDLCGLAVPTMWAGEALPFGVTISAQAGSDAYICDIGQRLHAFSGLPVGALEAAVEDVEAAVAAKMGTFYGPLPSGVDTFEVAVCGAHMAGLPLSPQLTERGGRFMREARTSPRYRLVAFDEMKPPRPGLVDAADGASIDLEIWELPASSFGSFMKLVASPLGIGWIELEDGSRVQGFRQVDASVNRGGQVGVASYEPNKTLYTVLRQHSKTTMACCFDS
;
A
#
# COMPACT_ATOMS: atom_id res chain seq x y z
N MET A 1 11.32 24.48 0.47
CA MET A 1 10.56 24.50 1.74
C MET A 1 9.82 23.20 2.06
N LEU A 2 9.57 22.29 1.10
CA LEU A 2 9.01 20.96 1.39
C LEU A 2 9.99 20.01 2.13
N LEU A 3 11.29 20.06 1.80
CA LEU A 3 12.29 19.15 2.38
C LEU A 3 12.63 19.42 3.86
N SER A 4 12.37 20.61 4.38
CA SER A 4 12.75 21.00 5.75
C SER A 4 11.79 20.49 6.84
N ARG A 5 10.61 19.97 6.48
CA ARG A 5 9.67 19.36 7.45
C ARG A 5 9.97 17.88 7.74
N LEU A 6 10.86 17.25 6.98
CA LEU A 6 11.22 15.83 7.11
C LEU A 6 12.28 15.54 8.18
N ALA A 7 13.03 16.55 8.63
CA ALA A 7 14.20 16.35 9.51
C ALA A 7 13.87 15.84 10.93
N GLY A 8 12.60 15.87 11.35
CA GLY A 8 12.15 15.36 12.66
C GLY A 8 11.32 14.08 12.62
N ARG A 9 10.96 13.57 11.42
CA ARG A 9 10.04 12.43 11.24
C ARG A 9 10.50 11.41 10.18
N SER A 10 11.68 11.59 9.58
CA SER A 10 12.20 10.69 8.53
C SER A 10 12.32 9.23 8.96
N ASP A 11 12.54 8.96 10.25
CA ASP A 11 12.86 7.61 10.72
C ASP A 11 11.60 6.73 10.91
N ALA A 12 10.40 7.31 11.09
CA ALA A 12 9.15 6.56 11.34
C ALA A 12 8.28 6.36 10.08
N LEU A 13 8.43 7.22 9.06
CA LEU A 13 7.70 7.12 7.80
C LEU A 13 8.38 6.19 6.78
N ALA A 14 9.66 5.86 6.97
CA ALA A 14 10.49 5.10 6.02
C ALA A 14 10.29 3.57 6.04
N ILE A 15 9.22 3.04 6.66
CA ILE A 15 9.10 1.61 6.99
C ILE A 15 8.18 0.83 6.01
N PHE A 16 7.74 1.45 4.92
CA PHE A 16 6.89 0.76 3.95
C PHE A 16 7.08 1.27 2.51
N CYS A 17 7.67 0.43 1.64
CA CYS A 17 8.00 0.77 0.27
C CYS A 17 7.22 -0.10 -0.72
N PRO A 18 5.92 0.17 -0.99
CA PRO A 18 5.16 -0.64 -1.93
C PRO A 18 5.74 -0.44 -3.34
N LYS A 19 5.86 -1.54 -4.08
CA LYS A 19 5.93 -1.46 -5.54
C LYS A 19 4.54 -1.10 -6.03
N PHE A 20 4.34 0.16 -6.41
CA PHE A 20 3.05 0.62 -6.91
C PHE A 20 3.09 0.65 -8.44
N GLY A 21 2.11 -0.01 -9.03
CA GLY A 21 1.87 -0.02 -10.45
C GLY A 21 1.17 1.25 -10.88
N ILE A 22 1.61 1.84 -11.98
CA ILE A 22 0.84 2.85 -12.71
C ILE A 22 0.44 2.32 -14.09
N PRO A 23 -0.67 2.78 -14.68
CA PRO A 23 -1.01 2.41 -16.06
C PRO A 23 0.13 2.73 -17.01
N SER A 24 0.39 1.85 -17.98
CA SER A 24 1.35 2.16 -19.06
C SER A 24 0.97 3.49 -19.72
N ARG A 25 1.97 4.31 -20.07
CA ARG A 25 1.80 5.70 -20.52
C ARG A 25 0.68 5.95 -21.55
N GLN A 26 0.44 5.01 -22.47
CA GLN A 26 -0.61 5.14 -23.49
C GLN A 26 -2.04 5.24 -22.93
N PHE A 27 -2.26 4.77 -21.69
CA PHE A 27 -3.56 4.84 -21.01
C PHE A 27 -3.73 6.09 -20.14
N LEU A 28 -2.65 6.87 -19.96
CA LEU A 28 -2.65 8.14 -19.20
C LEU A 28 -2.84 9.34 -20.14
N ASP A 29 -3.85 9.26 -21.01
CA ASP A 29 -4.17 10.33 -21.94
C ASP A 29 -5.08 11.39 -21.30
N PHE A 30 -4.50 12.55 -21.00
CA PHE A 30 -5.20 13.73 -20.50
C PHE A 30 -5.69 14.68 -21.59
N THR A 31 -5.50 14.35 -22.87
CA THR A 31 -5.87 15.21 -24.00
C THR A 31 -7.25 14.87 -24.60
N SER A 32 -7.82 13.72 -24.26
CA SER A 32 -9.10 13.25 -24.78
C SER A 32 -10.28 13.43 -23.82
N PHE A 33 -10.26 14.51 -23.02
CA PHE A 33 -11.36 14.87 -22.09
C PHE A 33 -12.31 15.95 -22.65
N GLY A 34 -12.16 16.30 -23.93
CA GLY A 34 -12.99 17.28 -24.60
C GLY A 34 -12.59 18.72 -24.31
N SER A 35 -13.02 19.64 -25.18
CA SER A 35 -12.63 21.05 -25.12
C SER A 35 -13.06 21.74 -23.83
N ALA A 36 -14.20 21.36 -23.25
CA ALA A 36 -14.75 21.93 -22.01
C ALA A 36 -13.82 21.74 -20.79
N ALA A 37 -12.98 20.70 -20.78
CA ALA A 37 -12.09 20.41 -19.66
C ALA A 37 -10.59 20.43 -20.01
N GLN A 38 -10.21 20.74 -21.25
CA GLN A 38 -8.83 20.64 -21.73
C GLN A 38 -7.81 21.38 -20.84
N ALA A 39 -8.15 22.59 -20.37
CA ALA A 39 -7.27 23.37 -19.49
C ALA A 39 -7.05 22.66 -18.14
N ARG A 40 -8.13 22.18 -17.51
CA ARG A 40 -8.09 21.46 -16.23
C ARG A 40 -7.42 20.09 -16.37
N ALA A 41 -7.67 19.39 -17.46
CA ALA A 41 -7.03 18.11 -17.74
C ALA A 41 -5.50 18.23 -17.84
N LYS A 42 -5.00 19.35 -18.40
CA LYS A 42 -3.56 19.65 -18.41
C LYS A 42 -2.99 19.88 -17.00
N GLU A 43 -3.72 20.59 -16.14
CA GLU A 43 -3.36 20.75 -14.73
C GLU A 43 -3.35 19.39 -13.99
N TYR A 44 -4.31 18.53 -14.29
CA TYR A 44 -4.42 17.18 -13.72
C TYR A 44 -3.29 16.27 -14.19
N ALA A 45 -2.85 16.38 -15.45
CA ALA A 45 -1.67 15.67 -15.94
C ALA A 45 -0.41 16.05 -15.14
N ALA A 46 -0.19 17.34 -14.91
CA ALA A 46 0.94 17.81 -14.12
C ALA A 46 0.82 17.41 -12.63
N ALA A 47 -0.40 17.37 -12.09
CA ALA A 47 -0.65 16.92 -10.71
C ALA A 47 -0.47 15.40 -10.56
N TRP A 48 -0.81 14.62 -11.59
CA TRP A 48 -0.56 13.19 -11.65
C TRP A 48 0.94 12.89 -11.54
N ASP A 49 1.77 13.52 -12.36
CA ASP A 49 3.23 13.31 -12.35
C ASP A 49 3.82 13.61 -10.96
N ARG A 50 3.42 14.74 -10.34
CA ARG A 50 3.84 15.08 -8.97
C ARG A 50 3.29 14.13 -7.91
N SER A 51 2.15 13.50 -8.14
CA SER A 51 1.58 12.51 -7.19
C SER A 51 2.36 11.21 -7.24
N VAL A 52 2.86 10.81 -8.40
CA VAL A 52 3.80 9.69 -8.54
C VAL A 52 5.12 10.01 -7.81
N GLU A 53 5.64 11.22 -7.96
CA GLU A 53 6.83 11.68 -7.21
C GLU A 53 6.60 11.67 -5.69
N ALA A 54 5.42 12.09 -5.23
CA ALA A 54 5.05 12.06 -3.81
C ALA A 54 5.01 10.63 -3.25
N LEU A 55 4.43 9.68 -4.00
CA LEU A 55 4.43 8.26 -3.67
C LEU A 55 5.86 7.71 -3.58
N GLN A 56 6.76 8.12 -4.48
CA GLN A 56 8.18 7.75 -4.40
C GLN A 56 8.87 8.37 -3.19
N ALA A 57 8.56 9.62 -2.85
CA ALA A 57 9.14 10.34 -1.72
C ALA A 57 8.76 9.73 -0.35
N ILE A 58 7.58 9.10 -0.24
CA ILE A 58 7.17 8.35 0.95
C ILE A 58 7.68 6.89 0.96
N GLY A 59 8.55 6.52 0.01
CA GLY A 59 9.23 5.22 -0.06
C GLY A 59 8.73 4.29 -1.17
N GLY A 60 7.70 4.65 -1.93
CA GLY A 60 7.19 3.81 -3.00
C GLY A 60 8.18 3.59 -4.15
N THR A 61 8.10 2.43 -4.81
CA THR A 61 8.81 2.19 -6.07
C THR A 61 7.80 2.10 -7.21
N CYS A 62 7.89 3.01 -8.17
CA CYS A 62 6.99 3.05 -9.32
C CYS A 62 7.36 1.96 -10.33
N VAL A 63 6.36 1.22 -10.80
CA VAL A 63 6.48 0.28 -11.93
C VAL A 63 5.34 0.51 -12.91
N GLU A 64 5.55 0.24 -14.20
CA GLU A 64 4.45 0.27 -15.18
C GLU A 64 3.72 -1.08 -15.19
N VAL A 65 2.39 -1.02 -15.25
CA VAL A 65 1.48 -2.17 -15.39
C VAL A 65 0.80 -2.06 -16.75
N ASP A 66 0.71 -3.19 -17.48
CA ASP A 66 -0.12 -3.25 -18.69
C ASP A 66 -1.58 -3.07 -18.27
N TYR A 67 -2.13 -1.90 -18.60
CA TYR A 67 -3.47 -1.48 -18.19
C TYR A 67 -4.57 -1.92 -19.18
N SER A 68 -4.20 -2.59 -20.27
CA SER A 68 -5.14 -3.10 -21.28
C SER A 68 -6.30 -3.92 -20.68
N PRO A 69 -6.09 -4.93 -19.81
CA PRO A 69 -7.19 -5.70 -19.24
C PRO A 69 -8.12 -4.87 -18.34
N PHE A 70 -7.59 -3.89 -17.62
CA PHE A 70 -8.35 -2.99 -16.77
C PHE A 70 -9.23 -2.05 -17.60
N GLN A 71 -8.65 -1.45 -18.65
CA GLN A 71 -9.40 -0.58 -19.56
C GLN A 71 -10.51 -1.36 -20.30
N GLU A 72 -10.24 -2.59 -20.71
CA GLU A 72 -11.25 -3.41 -21.38
C GLU A 72 -12.38 -3.81 -20.42
N ALA A 73 -12.06 -4.15 -19.17
CA ALA A 73 -13.09 -4.41 -18.15
C ALA A 73 -13.97 -3.18 -17.91
N ALA A 74 -13.36 -1.98 -17.81
CA ALA A 74 -14.08 -0.71 -17.72
C ALA A 74 -14.97 -0.45 -18.95
N ASN A 75 -14.49 -0.75 -20.16
CA ASN A 75 -15.29 -0.59 -21.38
C ASN A 75 -16.47 -1.56 -21.40
N LEU A 76 -16.28 -2.79 -20.91
CA LEU A 76 -17.34 -3.80 -20.87
C LEU A 76 -18.47 -3.42 -19.89
N LEU A 77 -18.20 -2.59 -18.86
CA LEU A 77 -19.25 -2.03 -18.00
C LEU A 77 -20.27 -1.18 -18.78
N TYR A 78 -19.79 -0.36 -19.73
CA TYR A 78 -20.60 0.60 -20.47
C TYR A 78 -21.10 0.07 -21.82
N GLN A 79 -20.29 -0.73 -22.50
CA GLN A 79 -20.62 -1.30 -23.81
C GLN A 79 -21.25 -2.70 -23.70
N GLY A 80 -21.16 -3.31 -22.53
CA GLY A 80 -21.68 -4.64 -22.24
C GLY A 80 -23.00 -4.62 -21.45
N PRO A 81 -23.46 -5.82 -21.05
CA PRO A 81 -24.82 -6.04 -20.58
C PRO A 81 -25.06 -5.66 -19.11
N TRP A 82 -24.07 -5.12 -18.37
CA TRP A 82 -24.23 -4.77 -16.95
C TRP A 82 -25.30 -3.70 -16.69
N VAL A 83 -25.65 -2.89 -17.68
CA VAL A 83 -26.80 -1.98 -17.58
C VAL A 83 -28.12 -2.74 -17.34
N ALA A 84 -28.21 -4.02 -17.73
CA ALA A 84 -29.35 -4.89 -17.44
C ALA A 84 -29.53 -5.15 -15.94
N GLU A 85 -28.50 -5.05 -15.10
CA GLU A 85 -28.66 -5.13 -13.64
C GLU A 85 -29.44 -3.91 -13.11
N ARG A 86 -29.16 -2.72 -13.65
CA ARG A 86 -29.91 -1.50 -13.31
C ARG A 86 -31.37 -1.62 -13.73
N LEU A 87 -31.60 -2.13 -14.95
CA LEU A 87 -32.94 -2.40 -15.44
C LEU A 87 -33.68 -3.38 -14.54
N ALA A 88 -33.06 -4.51 -14.18
CA ALA A 88 -33.66 -5.50 -13.31
C ALA A 88 -34.05 -4.92 -11.94
N ALA A 89 -33.23 -4.01 -11.39
CA ALA A 89 -33.48 -3.38 -10.10
C ALA A 89 -34.67 -2.41 -10.11
N ILE A 90 -34.93 -1.71 -11.22
CA ILE A 90 -35.98 -0.68 -11.31
C ILE A 90 -37.09 -1.00 -12.33
N ALA A 91 -37.17 -2.23 -12.83
CA ALA A 91 -38.08 -2.62 -13.92
C ALA A 91 -39.55 -2.27 -13.63
N ALA A 92 -40.01 -2.48 -12.39
CA ALA A 92 -41.38 -2.15 -11.99
C ALA A 92 -41.65 -0.64 -12.06
N LEU A 93 -40.73 0.17 -11.53
CA LEU A 93 -40.83 1.64 -11.57
C LEU A 93 -40.85 2.15 -13.02
N LEU A 94 -40.01 1.57 -13.88
CA LEU A 94 -39.93 1.93 -15.29
C LEU A 94 -41.23 1.59 -16.05
N GLN A 95 -41.97 0.56 -15.61
CA GLN A 95 -43.27 0.19 -16.20
C GLN A 95 -44.43 1.03 -15.67
N GLU A 96 -44.44 1.32 -14.37
CA GLU A 96 -45.57 1.97 -13.69
C GLU A 96 -45.54 3.50 -13.81
N ASP A 97 -44.37 4.12 -13.62
CA ASP A 97 -44.21 5.58 -13.62
C ASP A 97 -42.84 5.99 -14.18
N PRO A 98 -42.60 5.84 -15.50
CA PRO A 98 -41.29 6.12 -16.09
C PRO A 98 -40.88 7.59 -16.02
N GLU A 99 -41.82 8.54 -15.86
CA GLU A 99 -41.52 9.98 -15.87
C GLU A 99 -40.92 10.48 -14.55
N VAL A 100 -41.00 9.70 -13.47
CA VAL A 100 -40.33 10.02 -12.20
C VAL A 100 -38.82 9.78 -12.26
N ILE A 101 -38.35 9.00 -13.24
CA ILE A 101 -36.93 8.71 -13.46
C ILE A 101 -36.32 9.84 -14.28
N GLU A 102 -35.19 10.39 -13.81
CA GLU A 102 -34.48 11.44 -14.54
C GLU A 102 -34.22 11.01 -16.01
N PRO A 103 -34.50 11.87 -17.01
CA PRO A 103 -34.52 11.47 -18.41
C PRO A 103 -33.23 10.81 -18.93
N THR A 104 -32.05 11.26 -18.48
CA THR A 104 -30.75 10.68 -18.87
C THR A 104 -30.57 9.30 -18.26
N VAL A 105 -30.88 9.14 -16.97
CA VAL A 105 -30.85 7.85 -16.27
C VAL A 105 -31.80 6.85 -16.93
N ARG A 106 -33.04 7.26 -17.21
CA ARG A 106 -34.02 6.41 -17.91
C ARG A 106 -33.48 5.94 -19.25
N LYS A 107 -33.00 6.87 -20.08
CA LYS A 107 -32.42 6.57 -21.40
C LYS A 107 -31.25 5.58 -21.34
N ILE A 108 -30.44 5.61 -20.28
CA ILE A 108 -29.35 4.64 -20.09
C ILE A 108 -29.92 3.28 -19.68
N VAL A 109 -30.79 3.24 -18.68
CA VAL A 109 -31.33 1.97 -18.14
C VAL A 109 -32.14 1.21 -19.17
N GLU A 110 -32.94 1.90 -20.00
CA GLU A 110 -33.74 1.28 -21.07
C GLU A 110 -32.88 0.53 -22.11
N GLN A 111 -31.61 0.89 -22.29
CA GLN A 111 -30.69 0.15 -23.17
C GLN A 111 -30.50 -1.30 -22.71
N GLY A 112 -30.74 -1.59 -21.43
CA GLY A 112 -30.75 -2.94 -20.87
C GLY A 112 -31.68 -3.91 -21.60
N HIS A 113 -32.77 -3.41 -22.22
CA HIS A 113 -33.69 -4.25 -22.99
C HIS A 113 -33.07 -4.86 -24.25
N HIS A 114 -31.96 -4.29 -24.76
CA HIS A 114 -31.32 -4.77 -25.99
C HIS A 114 -30.39 -5.97 -25.76
N TYR A 115 -30.06 -6.30 -24.52
CA TYR A 115 -29.13 -7.38 -24.20
C TYR A 115 -29.85 -8.70 -23.93
N THR A 116 -29.39 -9.76 -24.59
CA THR A 116 -29.89 -11.13 -24.40
C THR A 116 -29.16 -11.85 -23.28
N ALA A 117 -29.77 -12.90 -22.72
CA ALA A 117 -29.11 -13.76 -21.74
C ALA A 117 -27.79 -14.35 -22.28
N GLN A 118 -27.72 -14.69 -23.58
CA GLN A 118 -26.49 -15.17 -24.20
C GLN A 118 -25.37 -14.12 -24.11
N GLN A 119 -25.65 -12.86 -24.47
CA GLN A 119 -24.67 -11.77 -24.37
C GLN A 119 -24.24 -11.51 -22.92
N CYS A 120 -25.15 -11.66 -21.95
CA CYS A 120 -24.81 -11.60 -20.52
C CYS A 120 -23.77 -12.67 -20.13
N PHE A 121 -23.98 -13.92 -20.54
CA PHE A 121 -23.03 -15.00 -20.26
C PHE A 121 -21.70 -14.82 -20.98
N GLU A 122 -21.71 -14.43 -22.26
CA GLU A 122 -20.48 -14.15 -23.03
C GLU A 122 -19.66 -13.03 -22.38
N ALA A 123 -20.30 -11.95 -21.95
CA ALA A 123 -19.65 -10.85 -21.26
C ALA A 123 -19.10 -11.28 -19.89
N SER A 124 -19.83 -12.11 -19.14
CA SER A 124 -19.34 -12.70 -17.89
C SER A 124 -18.10 -13.58 -18.11
N TYR A 125 -18.08 -14.41 -19.16
CA TYR A 125 -16.91 -15.20 -19.51
C TYR A 125 -15.72 -14.32 -19.89
N ARG A 126 -15.96 -13.23 -20.64
CA ARG A 126 -14.92 -12.26 -20.96
C ARG A 126 -14.37 -11.58 -19.72
N MET A 127 -15.24 -11.16 -18.78
CA MET A 127 -14.81 -10.54 -17.52
C MET A 127 -13.93 -11.48 -16.69
N ARG A 128 -14.26 -12.77 -16.61
CA ARG A 128 -13.43 -13.78 -15.92
C ARG A 128 -12.06 -13.96 -16.57
N ALA A 129 -11.95 -13.82 -17.89
CA ALA A 129 -10.67 -13.83 -18.58
C ALA A 129 -9.87 -12.54 -18.30
N LEU A 130 -10.54 -11.39 -18.29
CA LEU A 130 -9.95 -10.09 -17.98
C LEU A 130 -9.44 -10.01 -16.54
N HIS A 131 -10.16 -10.57 -15.57
CA HIS A 131 -9.70 -10.71 -14.19
C HIS A 131 -8.35 -11.39 -14.09
N ARG A 132 -8.20 -12.58 -14.69
CA ARG A 132 -6.92 -13.30 -14.71
C ARG A 132 -5.82 -12.55 -15.43
N ALA A 133 -6.16 -11.84 -16.51
CA ALA A 133 -5.21 -11.04 -17.27
C ALA A 133 -4.73 -9.81 -16.46
N ALA A 134 -5.63 -9.17 -15.71
CA ALA A 134 -5.30 -8.08 -14.80
C ALA A 134 -4.38 -8.54 -13.67
N GLU A 135 -4.69 -9.67 -13.02
CA GLU A 135 -3.82 -10.29 -12.01
C GLU A 135 -2.44 -10.62 -12.58
N ALA A 136 -2.38 -11.24 -13.77
CA ALA A 136 -1.12 -11.57 -14.43
C ALA A 136 -0.29 -10.32 -14.78
N SER A 137 -0.95 -9.23 -15.18
CA SER A 137 -0.30 -7.95 -15.47
C SER A 137 0.35 -7.35 -14.21
N MET A 138 -0.37 -7.35 -13.08
CA MET A 138 0.15 -6.90 -11.79
C MET A 138 1.34 -7.75 -11.32
N GLU A 139 1.23 -9.08 -11.41
CA GLU A 139 2.29 -10.02 -11.02
C GLU A 139 3.54 -9.85 -11.89
N ALA A 140 3.37 -9.70 -13.21
CA ALA A 140 4.48 -9.48 -14.14
C ALA A 140 5.27 -8.20 -13.81
N ALA A 141 4.57 -7.13 -13.42
CA ALA A 141 5.17 -5.88 -12.96
C ALA A 141 5.69 -5.96 -11.52
N LYS A 142 5.33 -7.01 -10.76
CA LYS A 142 5.54 -7.15 -9.32
C LYS A 142 4.91 -5.99 -8.53
N ALA A 143 3.79 -5.48 -9.04
CA ALA A 143 3.03 -4.40 -8.41
C ALA A 143 2.15 -4.97 -7.28
N GLN A 144 2.20 -4.35 -6.12
CA GLN A 144 1.40 -4.72 -4.94
C GLN A 144 0.08 -3.94 -4.89
N VAL A 145 0.09 -2.72 -5.42
CA VAL A 145 -1.09 -1.86 -5.59
C VAL A 145 -1.07 -1.26 -6.98
N LEU A 146 -2.23 -0.94 -7.53
CA LEU A 146 -2.39 -0.15 -8.74
C LEU A 146 -2.80 1.26 -8.33
N VAL A 147 -2.13 2.28 -8.88
CA VAL A 147 -2.43 3.68 -8.63
C VAL A 147 -2.87 4.31 -9.94
N THR A 148 -4.04 4.95 -9.93
CA THR A 148 -4.57 5.68 -11.08
C THR A 148 -4.96 7.11 -10.68
N PRO A 149 -5.08 8.05 -11.62
CA PRO A 149 -5.80 9.30 -11.36
C PRO A 149 -7.23 8.95 -10.91
N THR A 150 -7.76 9.62 -9.88
CA THR A 150 -9.16 9.36 -9.46
C THR A 150 -10.14 9.68 -10.59
N VAL A 151 -9.91 10.82 -11.24
CA VAL A 151 -10.55 11.25 -12.48
C VAL A 151 -9.51 11.98 -13.33
N GLY A 152 -9.65 11.98 -14.65
CA GLY A 152 -8.71 12.67 -15.52
C GLY A 152 -9.02 14.15 -15.80
N ALA A 153 -10.22 14.61 -15.44
CA ALA A 153 -10.63 16.01 -15.54
C ALA A 153 -11.85 16.32 -14.66
N THR A 154 -12.23 17.60 -14.58
CA THR A 154 -13.48 18.06 -13.95
C THR A 154 -14.23 19.04 -14.86
N TYR A 155 -15.55 18.99 -14.82
CA TYR A 155 -16.45 19.77 -15.68
C TYR A 155 -17.25 20.77 -14.86
N LYS A 156 -17.67 21.88 -15.47
CA LYS A 156 -18.66 22.73 -14.82
C LYS A 156 -20.03 22.07 -14.90
N ILE A 157 -20.93 22.49 -14.02
CA ILE A 157 -22.33 22.04 -14.02
C ILE A 157 -22.98 22.32 -15.39
N GLU A 158 -22.77 23.51 -15.95
CA GLU A 158 -23.33 23.89 -17.26
C GLU A 158 -22.87 22.97 -18.41
N ASP A 159 -21.60 22.54 -18.39
CA ASP A 159 -21.05 21.65 -19.41
C ASP A 159 -21.69 20.25 -19.30
N VAL A 160 -21.83 19.73 -18.08
CA VAL A 160 -22.46 18.43 -17.83
C VAL A 160 -23.94 18.44 -18.20
N LEU A 161 -24.67 19.52 -17.92
CA LEU A 161 -26.07 19.64 -18.35
C LEU A 161 -26.21 19.68 -19.87
N ALA A 162 -25.21 20.20 -20.58
CA ALA A 162 -25.20 20.25 -22.05
C ALA A 162 -24.83 18.89 -22.69
N ASP A 163 -23.95 18.10 -22.06
CA ASP A 163 -23.54 16.77 -22.55
C ASP A 163 -23.38 15.75 -21.40
N PRO A 164 -24.51 15.30 -20.82
CA PRO A 164 -24.49 14.54 -19.56
C PRO A 164 -23.95 13.12 -19.70
N ILE A 165 -24.01 12.53 -20.89
CA ILE A 165 -23.58 11.14 -21.11
C ILE A 165 -22.09 11.09 -21.41
N ALA A 166 -21.59 11.90 -22.36
CA ALA A 166 -20.19 11.81 -22.76
C ALA A 166 -19.26 12.31 -21.66
N LEU A 167 -19.59 13.42 -20.99
CA LEU A 167 -18.77 13.96 -19.92
C LEU A 167 -18.77 13.05 -18.67
N ASN A 168 -19.89 12.40 -18.35
CA ASN A 168 -19.91 11.39 -17.30
C ASN A 168 -19.07 10.15 -17.66
N THR A 169 -19.13 9.70 -18.91
CA THR A 169 -18.31 8.57 -19.39
C THR A 169 -16.82 8.85 -19.21
N ASN A 170 -16.39 10.09 -19.49
CA ASN A 170 -15.01 10.52 -19.28
C ASN A 170 -14.55 10.42 -17.81
N LEU A 171 -15.43 10.72 -16.85
CA LEU A 171 -15.09 10.65 -15.42
C LEU A 171 -14.82 9.21 -14.94
N GLY A 172 -15.39 8.21 -15.62
CA GLY A 172 -15.22 6.80 -15.27
C GLY A 172 -13.93 6.13 -15.78
N ARG A 173 -13.10 6.84 -16.56
CA ARG A 173 -11.95 6.26 -17.28
C ARG A 173 -11.02 5.40 -16.41
N PHE A 174 -10.81 5.81 -15.16
CA PHE A 174 -9.87 5.17 -14.25
C PHE A 174 -10.52 4.38 -13.11
N THR A 175 -11.85 4.35 -13.03
CA THR A 175 -12.58 3.81 -11.86
C THR A 175 -13.47 2.61 -12.18
N ASN A 176 -14.00 2.54 -13.41
CA ASN A 176 -15.06 1.59 -13.78
C ASN A 176 -14.67 0.11 -13.69
N HIS A 177 -13.38 -0.23 -13.65
CA HIS A 177 -12.92 -1.62 -13.64
C HIS A 177 -12.93 -2.25 -12.25
N MET A 178 -12.79 -1.47 -11.16
CA MET A 178 -12.43 -2.00 -9.85
C MET A 178 -13.42 -3.04 -9.30
N ASN A 179 -14.71 -2.71 -9.26
CA ASN A 179 -15.74 -3.62 -8.75
C ASN A 179 -15.89 -4.88 -9.61
N LEU A 180 -15.73 -4.75 -10.93
CA LEU A 180 -15.84 -5.88 -11.86
C LEU A 180 -14.66 -6.85 -11.72
N LEU A 181 -13.52 -6.34 -11.27
CA LEU A 181 -12.29 -7.09 -11.06
C LEU A 181 -12.05 -7.45 -9.58
N ASP A 182 -13.07 -7.34 -8.73
CA ASP A 182 -13.01 -7.66 -7.29
C ASP A 182 -11.83 -6.99 -6.55
N LEU A 183 -11.66 -5.69 -6.80
CA LEU A 183 -10.63 -4.86 -6.19
C LEU A 183 -11.22 -4.00 -5.07
N CYS A 184 -10.45 -3.82 -3.99
CA CYS A 184 -10.66 -2.71 -3.05
C CYS A 184 -10.00 -1.45 -3.61
N GLY A 185 -10.50 -0.28 -3.22
CA GLY A 185 -10.03 1.02 -3.72
C GLY A 185 -10.16 2.14 -2.70
N LEU A 186 -9.13 2.98 -2.61
CA LEU A 186 -9.07 4.15 -1.74
C LEU A 186 -8.69 5.38 -2.55
N ALA A 187 -9.59 6.35 -2.64
CA ALA A 187 -9.30 7.66 -3.23
C ALA A 187 -8.62 8.56 -2.19
N VAL A 188 -7.46 9.11 -2.55
CA VAL A 188 -6.60 9.89 -1.66
C VAL A 188 -6.28 11.23 -2.32
N PRO A 189 -6.59 12.37 -1.68
CA PRO A 189 -6.17 13.66 -2.17
C PRO A 189 -4.65 13.82 -2.02
N THR A 190 -3.99 14.37 -3.04
CA THR A 190 -2.53 14.47 -3.07
C THR A 190 -2.03 15.89 -3.24
N MET A 191 -2.79 16.77 -3.88
CA MET A 191 -2.45 18.18 -4.06
C MET A 191 -3.60 19.02 -4.63
N TRP A 192 -3.37 20.32 -4.72
CA TRP A 192 -4.09 21.20 -5.63
C TRP A 192 -3.45 21.12 -7.04
N ALA A 193 -4.26 20.88 -8.07
CA ALA A 193 -3.78 20.86 -9.47
C ALA A 193 -3.59 22.28 -10.04
N GLY A 194 -4.37 23.24 -9.55
CA GLY A 194 -4.35 24.66 -9.88
C GLY A 194 -4.80 25.52 -8.69
N GLU A 195 -5.28 26.75 -8.91
CA GLU A 195 -5.61 27.67 -7.82
C GLU A 195 -6.76 27.20 -6.90
N ALA A 196 -7.69 26.39 -7.41
CA ALA A 196 -8.91 26.04 -6.69
C ALA A 196 -9.43 24.62 -6.89
N LEU A 197 -8.68 23.75 -7.60
CA LEU A 197 -9.14 22.39 -7.90
C LEU A 197 -8.26 21.33 -7.22
N PRO A 198 -8.84 20.49 -6.35
CA PRO A 198 -8.11 19.39 -5.73
C PRO A 198 -7.87 18.28 -6.76
N PHE A 199 -6.76 17.60 -6.60
CA PHE A 199 -6.40 16.39 -7.33
C PHE A 199 -6.09 15.27 -6.36
N GLY A 200 -6.42 14.05 -6.77
CA GLY A 200 -6.17 12.86 -6.00
C GLY A 200 -5.98 11.64 -6.88
N VAL A 201 -5.41 10.61 -6.28
CA VAL A 201 -5.19 9.30 -6.90
C VAL A 201 -6.10 8.28 -6.24
N THR A 202 -6.46 7.23 -6.97
CA THR A 202 -7.08 6.04 -6.39
C THR A 202 -6.01 4.95 -6.28
N ILE A 203 -5.85 4.41 -5.07
CA ILE A 203 -5.01 3.25 -4.78
C ILE A 203 -5.93 2.03 -4.74
N SER A 204 -5.72 1.06 -5.61
CA SER A 204 -6.48 -0.18 -5.65
C SER A 204 -5.60 -1.41 -5.45
N ALA A 205 -6.18 -2.44 -4.86
CA ALA A 205 -5.54 -3.71 -4.58
C ALA A 205 -6.57 -4.85 -4.58
N GLN A 206 -6.10 -6.09 -4.47
CA GLN A 206 -6.97 -7.25 -4.37
C GLN A 206 -7.97 -7.13 -3.20
N ALA A 207 -9.18 -7.67 -3.35
CA ALA A 207 -10.17 -7.75 -2.28
C ALA A 207 -9.57 -8.20 -0.93
N GLY A 208 -9.98 -7.54 0.15
CA GLY A 208 -9.47 -7.79 1.50
C GLY A 208 -8.18 -7.04 1.85
N SER A 209 -7.64 -6.24 0.94
CA SER A 209 -6.43 -5.41 1.17
C SER A 209 -6.74 -4.00 1.67
N ASP A 210 -7.95 -3.75 2.18
CA ASP A 210 -8.44 -2.42 2.57
C ASP A 210 -7.54 -1.75 3.63
N ALA A 211 -7.17 -2.48 4.68
CA ALA A 211 -6.27 -1.96 5.72
C ALA A 211 -4.89 -1.60 5.16
N TYR A 212 -4.42 -2.35 4.18
CA TYR A 212 -3.12 -2.16 3.54
C TYR A 212 -3.11 -0.90 2.66
N ILE A 213 -4.13 -0.70 1.81
CA ILE A 213 -4.23 0.54 1.01
C ILE A 213 -4.53 1.76 1.89
N CYS A 214 -5.19 1.60 3.05
CA CYS A 214 -5.38 2.65 4.05
C CYS A 214 -4.05 3.11 4.67
N ASP A 215 -3.12 2.22 5.00
CA ASP A 215 -1.79 2.61 5.51
C ASP A 215 -1.04 3.46 4.46
N ILE A 216 -1.06 3.04 3.19
CA ILE A 216 -0.44 3.80 2.09
C ILE A 216 -1.13 5.16 1.92
N GLY A 217 -2.46 5.16 1.88
CA GLY A 217 -3.26 6.37 1.66
C GLY A 217 -3.11 7.40 2.78
N GLN A 218 -3.03 6.95 4.03
CA GLN A 218 -2.78 7.82 5.18
C GLN A 218 -1.41 8.50 5.07
N ARG A 219 -0.34 7.74 4.77
CA ARG A 219 1.01 8.29 4.59
C ARG A 219 1.05 9.31 3.45
N LEU A 220 0.40 9.00 2.33
CA LEU A 220 0.33 9.88 1.17
C LEU A 220 -0.44 11.17 1.48
N HIS A 221 -1.59 11.07 2.15
CA HIS A 221 -2.39 12.22 2.54
C HIS A 221 -1.66 13.09 3.56
N ALA A 222 -1.04 12.50 4.59
CA ALA A 222 -0.22 13.22 5.56
C ALA A 222 0.98 13.91 4.87
N PHE A 223 1.62 13.25 3.90
CA PHE A 223 2.70 13.85 3.12
C PHE A 223 2.22 15.05 2.28
N SER A 224 0.98 15.01 1.77
CA SER A 224 0.42 16.12 1.00
C SER A 224 0.23 17.40 1.81
N GLY A 225 -0.01 17.28 3.12
CA GLY A 225 -0.35 18.40 4.01
C GLY A 225 -1.66 19.11 3.66
N LEU A 226 -2.54 18.45 2.89
CA LEU A 226 -3.87 18.98 2.56
C LEU A 226 -4.82 18.90 3.77
N PRO A 227 -5.81 19.80 3.85
CA PRO A 227 -6.85 19.72 4.87
C PRO A 227 -7.88 18.60 4.55
N VAL A 228 -8.68 18.26 5.55
CA VAL A 228 -9.79 17.30 5.37
C VAL A 228 -10.98 17.99 4.69
N GLY A 229 -10.99 17.91 3.36
CA GLY A 229 -12.06 18.49 2.54
C GLY A 229 -12.11 20.01 2.64
N ALA A 230 -13.31 20.58 2.78
CA ALA A 230 -13.52 22.02 2.91
C ALA A 230 -13.29 22.55 4.34
N LEU A 231 -12.84 21.71 5.27
CA LEU A 231 -12.57 22.11 6.65
C LEU A 231 -11.21 22.80 6.76
N GLU A 232 -11.06 23.67 7.75
CA GLU A 232 -9.76 24.29 8.07
C GLU A 232 -8.81 23.34 8.83
N ALA A 233 -9.36 22.24 9.37
CA ALA A 233 -8.60 21.27 10.15
C ALA A 233 -7.61 20.50 9.27
N ALA A 234 -6.35 20.48 9.71
CA ALA A 234 -5.31 19.69 9.07
C ALA A 234 -5.53 18.19 9.38
N VAL A 235 -4.96 17.32 8.55
CA VAL A 235 -5.02 15.86 8.76
C VAL A 235 -4.48 15.49 10.14
N GLU A 236 -3.43 16.17 10.60
CA GLU A 236 -2.79 15.91 11.88
C GLU A 236 -3.72 16.15 13.07
N ASP A 237 -4.64 17.12 12.96
CA ASP A 237 -5.63 17.41 13.99
C ASP A 237 -6.67 16.28 14.09
N VAL A 238 -7.04 15.71 12.94
CA VAL A 238 -7.95 14.56 12.87
C VAL A 238 -7.27 13.28 13.34
N GLU A 239 -6.03 13.04 12.92
CA GLU A 239 -5.23 11.89 13.38
C GLU A 239 -5.03 11.91 14.89
N ALA A 240 -4.68 13.08 15.46
CA ALA A 240 -4.54 13.23 16.90
C ALA A 240 -5.86 12.96 17.64
N ALA A 241 -6.99 13.45 17.10
CA ALA A 241 -8.31 13.21 17.66
C ALA A 241 -8.74 11.73 17.58
N VAL A 242 -8.38 11.02 16.49
CA VAL A 242 -8.67 9.60 16.33
C VAL A 242 -7.74 8.74 17.20
N ALA A 243 -6.43 9.03 17.22
CA ALA A 243 -5.46 8.33 18.06
C ALA A 243 -5.80 8.47 19.55
N ALA A 244 -6.25 9.66 19.97
CA ALA A 244 -6.73 9.90 21.34
C ALA A 244 -8.00 9.09 21.68
N LYS A 245 -8.75 8.61 20.68
CA LYS A 245 -9.97 7.82 20.86
C LYS A 245 -9.82 6.32 20.58
N MET A 246 -8.88 5.89 19.74
CA MET A 246 -8.78 4.51 19.25
C MET A 246 -7.39 3.84 19.36
N GLY A 247 -6.37 4.51 19.90
CA GLY A 247 -5.01 3.95 19.92
C GLY A 247 -4.34 4.03 18.54
N THR A 248 -3.02 3.82 18.50
CA THR A 248 -2.17 4.06 17.32
C THR A 248 -2.53 3.22 16.08
N PHE A 249 -2.44 3.87 14.91
CA PHE A 249 -2.98 3.51 13.60
C PHE A 249 -2.32 2.33 12.86
N TYR A 250 -1.73 1.36 13.55
CA TYR A 250 -1.39 0.08 12.90
C TYR A 250 -2.64 -0.81 12.99
N GLY A 251 -3.64 -0.58 12.13
CA GLY A 251 -4.91 -1.32 12.17
C GLY A 251 -4.68 -2.84 12.09
N PRO A 252 -5.48 -3.69 12.75
CA PRO A 252 -5.27 -5.14 12.74
C PRO A 252 -5.23 -5.69 11.31
N LEU A 253 -4.48 -6.78 11.08
CA LEU A 253 -4.59 -7.54 9.82
C LEU A 253 -6.05 -7.97 9.57
N PRO A 254 -6.46 -8.16 8.31
CA PRO A 254 -7.82 -8.56 7.98
C PRO A 254 -8.26 -9.77 8.81
N SER A 255 -9.47 -9.74 9.36
CA SER A 255 -10.00 -10.85 10.16
C SER A 255 -9.95 -12.14 9.34
N GLY A 256 -9.25 -13.17 9.86
CA GLY A 256 -9.11 -14.47 9.20
C GLY A 256 -7.75 -14.71 8.53
N VAL A 257 -6.85 -13.74 8.50
CA VAL A 257 -5.44 -13.98 8.15
C VAL A 257 -4.74 -14.59 9.37
N ASP A 258 -4.25 -15.82 9.23
CA ASP A 258 -3.40 -16.46 10.24
C ASP A 258 -2.01 -15.81 10.22
N THR A 259 -1.45 -15.52 11.39
CA THR A 259 -0.26 -14.66 11.54
C THR A 259 0.66 -15.14 12.64
N PHE A 260 1.95 -14.84 12.52
CA PHE A 260 2.96 -15.07 13.55
C PHE A 260 3.59 -13.76 14.00
N GLU A 261 3.71 -13.57 15.31
CA GLU A 261 4.59 -12.55 15.88
C GLU A 261 6.05 -13.04 15.84
N VAL A 262 6.93 -12.19 15.33
CA VAL A 262 8.38 -12.39 15.28
C VAL A 262 9.07 -11.20 15.95
N ALA A 263 9.85 -11.49 16.99
CA ALA A 263 10.78 -10.55 17.60
C ALA A 263 12.08 -10.45 16.79
N VAL A 264 12.47 -9.23 16.49
CA VAL A 264 13.74 -8.88 15.86
C VAL A 264 14.55 -7.96 16.78
N CYS A 265 15.87 -8.16 16.81
CA CYS A 265 16.80 -7.49 17.76
C CYS A 265 18.05 -6.94 17.06
N GLY A 266 17.95 -6.69 15.75
CA GLY A 266 19.11 -6.44 14.90
C GLY A 266 18.73 -6.00 13.50
N ALA A 267 19.50 -6.42 12.49
CA ALA A 267 19.41 -5.93 11.11
C ALA A 267 18.00 -5.93 10.46
N HIS A 268 17.05 -6.69 10.99
CA HIS A 268 15.65 -6.72 10.55
C HIS A 268 14.74 -5.65 11.17
N MET A 269 15.21 -4.90 12.17
CA MET A 269 14.46 -3.83 12.80
C MET A 269 14.21 -2.66 11.85
N ALA A 270 13.21 -1.86 12.15
CA ALA A 270 12.76 -0.72 11.37
C ALA A 270 13.94 0.19 10.95
N GLY A 271 14.05 0.43 9.65
CA GLY A 271 15.09 1.28 9.07
C GLY A 271 16.49 0.63 8.99
N LEU A 272 16.64 -0.65 9.35
CA LEU A 272 17.88 -1.39 9.21
C LEU A 272 17.90 -2.27 7.94
N PRO A 273 19.10 -2.69 7.46
CA PRO A 273 19.25 -3.17 6.07
C PRO A 273 18.47 -4.44 5.70
N LEU A 274 18.00 -5.24 6.68
CA LEU A 274 17.22 -6.45 6.43
C LEU A 274 15.74 -6.30 6.78
N SER A 275 15.27 -5.13 7.22
CA SER A 275 13.84 -4.87 7.41
C SER A 275 13.00 -5.13 6.14
N PRO A 276 13.51 -4.91 4.91
CA PRO A 276 12.78 -5.27 3.69
C PRO A 276 12.39 -6.75 3.60
N GLN A 277 13.17 -7.65 4.23
CA GLN A 277 12.85 -9.08 4.23
C GLN A 277 11.56 -9.41 4.99
N LEU A 278 11.18 -8.57 5.96
CA LEU A 278 9.90 -8.66 6.66
C LEU A 278 8.79 -8.03 5.81
N THR A 279 8.99 -6.78 5.37
CA THR A 279 7.94 -5.99 4.70
C THR A 279 7.57 -6.57 3.33
N GLU A 280 8.53 -7.11 2.55
CA GLU A 280 8.27 -7.80 1.28
C GLU A 280 7.36 -9.04 1.43
N ARG A 281 7.22 -9.54 2.66
CA ARG A 281 6.39 -10.71 3.02
C ARG A 281 5.07 -10.31 3.67
N GLY A 282 4.71 -9.02 3.63
CA GLY A 282 3.55 -8.48 4.32
C GLY A 282 3.78 -8.32 5.82
N GLY A 283 5.05 -8.34 6.27
CA GLY A 283 5.39 -8.13 7.67
C GLY A 283 5.12 -6.70 8.11
N ARG A 284 4.53 -6.53 9.30
CA ARG A 284 4.15 -5.22 9.84
C ARG A 284 4.71 -5.02 11.23
N PHE A 285 5.21 -3.82 11.49
CA PHE A 285 5.67 -3.43 12.81
C PHE A 285 4.47 -3.32 13.75
N MET A 286 4.54 -3.98 14.91
CA MET A 286 3.49 -3.96 15.93
C MET A 286 3.84 -3.00 17.07
N ARG A 287 5.01 -3.22 17.68
CA ARG A 287 5.45 -2.51 18.89
C ARG A 287 6.92 -2.73 19.18
N GLU A 288 7.50 -1.78 19.90
CA GLU A 288 8.77 -1.99 20.62
C GLU A 288 8.52 -2.88 21.84
N ALA A 289 9.55 -3.62 22.26
CA ALA A 289 9.50 -4.49 23.43
C ALA A 289 10.88 -4.67 24.04
N ARG A 290 10.96 -5.28 25.22
CA ARG A 290 12.22 -5.71 25.81
C ARG A 290 12.15 -7.15 26.27
N THR A 291 13.26 -7.86 26.14
CA THR A 291 13.42 -9.18 26.75
C THR A 291 13.37 -9.09 28.28
N SER A 292 13.08 -10.20 28.97
CA SER A 292 13.39 -10.33 30.39
C SER A 292 14.92 -10.21 30.63
N PRO A 293 15.39 -9.93 31.86
CA PRO A 293 16.80 -9.57 32.11
C PRO A 293 17.75 -10.79 32.14
N ARG A 294 17.56 -11.74 31.22
CA ARG A 294 18.28 -13.04 31.13
C ARG A 294 18.98 -13.25 29.79
N TYR A 295 19.11 -12.21 28.98
CA TYR A 295 19.64 -12.33 27.62
C TYR A 295 20.94 -11.55 27.42
N ARG A 296 21.79 -12.06 26.53
CA ARG A 296 22.93 -11.35 25.95
C ARG A 296 22.78 -11.27 24.44
N LEU A 297 23.24 -10.15 23.89
CA LEU A 297 23.32 -9.96 22.46
C LEU A 297 24.73 -10.32 21.98
N VAL A 298 24.80 -11.26 21.05
CA VAL A 298 26.04 -11.71 20.45
C VAL A 298 26.01 -11.33 18.98
N ALA A 299 27.02 -10.61 18.47
CA ALA A 299 27.05 -10.32 17.04
C ALA A 299 27.90 -11.32 16.26
N PHE A 300 27.45 -11.56 15.04
CA PHE A 300 28.11 -12.37 14.03
C PHE A 300 28.56 -11.41 12.92
N ASP A 301 29.77 -10.86 13.08
CA ASP A 301 30.33 -9.80 12.22
C ASP A 301 30.71 -10.31 10.83
N GLU A 302 30.93 -11.61 10.68
CA GLU A 302 31.16 -12.27 9.39
C GLU A 302 29.92 -12.32 8.48
N MET A 303 28.73 -12.15 9.05
CA MET A 303 27.51 -12.04 8.25
C MET A 303 27.46 -10.67 7.56
N LYS A 304 26.92 -10.62 6.33
CA LYS A 304 26.72 -9.37 5.58
C LYS A 304 25.23 -9.13 5.32
N PRO A 305 24.60 -8.11 5.93
CA PRO A 305 25.12 -7.29 7.04
C PRO A 305 25.33 -8.12 8.33
N PRO A 306 26.11 -7.60 9.30
CA PRO A 306 26.26 -8.24 10.61
C PRO A 306 24.90 -8.49 11.25
N ARG A 307 24.75 -9.64 11.92
CA ARG A 307 23.47 -9.99 12.56
C ARG A 307 23.72 -10.35 14.03
N PRO A 308 22.88 -9.85 14.95
CA PRO A 308 22.88 -10.36 16.32
C PRO A 308 22.10 -11.66 16.47
N GLY A 309 22.48 -12.45 17.46
CA GLY A 309 21.67 -13.52 18.03
C GLY A 309 21.55 -13.35 19.55
N LEU A 310 20.34 -13.60 20.06
CA LEU A 310 20.09 -13.64 21.50
C LEU A 310 20.53 -14.98 22.10
N VAL A 311 21.19 -14.90 23.25
CA VAL A 311 21.65 -16.04 24.05
C VAL A 311 21.10 -15.91 25.46
N ASP A 312 20.60 -17.01 26.04
CA ASP A 312 20.25 -17.06 27.47
C ASP A 312 21.54 -16.97 28.31
N ALA A 313 21.56 -16.08 29.29
CA ALA A 313 22.68 -15.87 30.19
C ALA A 313 22.18 -15.56 31.61
N ALA A 314 22.77 -16.22 32.61
CA ALA A 314 22.43 -15.99 34.02
C ALA A 314 22.80 -14.56 34.48
N ASP A 315 23.81 -13.97 33.83
CA ASP A 315 24.30 -12.60 33.99
C ASP A 315 23.96 -11.75 32.75
N GLY A 316 22.73 -11.91 32.26
CA GLY A 316 22.16 -11.18 31.13
C GLY A 316 21.58 -9.81 31.50
N ALA A 317 20.96 -9.18 30.51
CA ALA A 317 20.24 -7.91 30.63
C ALA A 317 18.95 -7.95 29.79
N SER A 318 18.11 -6.93 29.95
CA SER A 318 16.98 -6.70 29.06
C SER A 318 17.48 -6.07 27.77
N ILE A 319 17.13 -6.66 26.63
CA ILE A 319 17.54 -6.21 25.30
C ILE A 319 16.33 -5.64 24.57
N ASP A 320 16.52 -4.50 23.90
CA ASP A 320 15.50 -3.87 23.07
C ASP A 320 15.18 -4.74 21.84
N LEU A 321 13.89 -4.89 21.56
CA LEU A 321 13.31 -5.67 20.46
C LEU A 321 12.28 -4.82 19.71
N GLU A 322 12.02 -5.22 18.48
CA GLU A 322 10.76 -4.90 17.80
C GLU A 322 9.97 -6.18 17.56
N ILE A 323 8.67 -6.13 17.79
CA ILE A 323 7.74 -7.20 17.45
C ILE A 323 7.08 -6.85 16.13
N TRP A 324 7.17 -7.80 15.21
CA TRP A 324 6.56 -7.72 13.90
C TRP A 324 5.56 -8.85 13.73
N GLU A 325 4.42 -8.57 13.12
CA GLU A 325 3.49 -9.61 12.66
C GLU A 325 3.82 -9.98 11.21
N LEU A 326 3.79 -11.28 10.88
CA LEU A 326 3.88 -11.77 9.50
C LEU A 326 2.71 -12.70 9.17
N PRO A 327 2.17 -12.66 7.94
CA PRO A 327 1.25 -13.69 7.46
C PRO A 327 1.86 -15.08 7.55
N ALA A 328 1.09 -16.04 8.07
CA ALA A 328 1.49 -17.44 8.20
C ALA A 328 1.90 -18.06 6.85
N SER A 329 1.20 -17.70 5.78
CA SER A 329 1.51 -18.11 4.40
C SER A 329 2.91 -17.66 3.93
N SER A 330 3.41 -16.54 4.46
CA SER A 330 4.72 -15.99 4.10
C SER A 330 5.86 -16.47 5.02
N PHE A 331 5.55 -17.00 6.20
CA PHE A 331 6.54 -17.34 7.23
C PHE A 331 7.60 -18.35 6.74
N GLY A 332 7.17 -19.37 5.98
CA GLY A 332 8.11 -20.35 5.42
C GLY A 332 9.14 -19.73 4.47
N SER A 333 8.76 -18.70 3.72
CA SER A 333 9.67 -17.97 2.83
C SER A 333 10.63 -17.05 3.60
N PHE A 334 10.24 -16.60 4.80
CA PHE A 334 11.10 -15.84 5.72
C PHE A 334 12.14 -16.76 6.37
N MET A 335 11.73 -17.93 6.84
CA MET A 335 12.62 -18.93 7.45
C MET A 335 13.77 -19.35 6.53
N LYS A 336 13.58 -19.37 5.21
CA LYS A 336 14.65 -19.63 4.22
C LYS A 336 15.81 -18.63 4.26
N LEU A 337 15.60 -17.43 4.82
CA LEU A 337 16.60 -16.37 4.93
C LEU A 337 17.40 -16.44 6.24
N VAL A 338 16.94 -17.24 7.20
CA VAL A 338 17.60 -17.42 8.49
C VAL A 338 18.73 -18.43 8.32
N ALA A 339 19.96 -17.94 8.41
CA ALA A 339 21.17 -18.75 8.24
C ALA A 339 21.81 -19.07 9.59
N SER A 340 22.46 -20.23 9.69
CA SER A 340 23.32 -20.58 10.81
C SER A 340 24.35 -19.45 11.07
N PRO A 341 24.63 -19.09 12.34
CA PRO A 341 24.23 -19.78 13.59
C PRO A 341 22.89 -19.33 14.19
N LEU A 342 22.13 -18.52 13.44
CA LEU A 342 20.85 -17.99 13.90
C LEU A 342 19.72 -18.98 13.63
N GLY A 343 18.70 -18.91 14.47
CA GLY A 343 17.43 -19.60 14.31
C GLY A 343 16.29 -18.81 14.95
N ILE A 344 15.06 -19.23 14.70
CA ILE A 344 13.88 -18.67 15.36
C ILE A 344 13.51 -19.58 16.54
N GLY A 345 13.45 -19.00 17.74
CA GLY A 345 13.10 -19.69 18.97
C GLY A 345 12.35 -18.79 19.94
N TRP A 346 11.90 -19.36 21.05
CA TRP A 346 11.15 -18.61 22.05
C TRP A 346 12.04 -17.67 22.86
N ILE A 347 11.58 -16.43 23.00
CA ILE A 347 12.15 -15.34 23.77
C ILE A 347 11.12 -14.93 24.83
N GLU A 348 11.55 -14.77 26.07
CA GLU A 348 10.76 -14.29 27.19
C GLU A 348 10.86 -12.75 27.26
N LEU A 349 9.73 -12.07 27.34
CA LEU A 349 9.62 -10.63 27.44
C LEU A 349 9.59 -10.18 28.91
N GLU A 350 9.81 -8.88 29.15
CA GLU A 350 9.82 -8.32 30.50
C GLU A 350 8.49 -8.46 31.26
N ASP A 351 7.38 -8.61 30.55
CA ASP A 351 6.04 -8.86 31.11
C ASP A 351 5.77 -10.36 31.40
N GLY A 352 6.75 -11.23 31.16
CA GLY A 352 6.66 -12.68 31.33
C GLY A 352 5.99 -13.43 30.17
N SER A 353 5.49 -12.72 29.15
CA SER A 353 4.99 -13.34 27.92
C SER A 353 6.15 -13.90 27.08
N ARG A 354 5.82 -14.71 26.06
CA ARG A 354 6.80 -15.31 25.16
C ARG A 354 6.44 -15.06 23.72
N VAL A 355 7.45 -14.77 22.91
CA VAL A 355 7.33 -14.53 21.47
C VAL A 355 8.42 -15.30 20.73
N GLN A 356 8.20 -15.68 19.48
CA GLN A 356 9.23 -16.28 18.65
C GLN A 356 10.16 -15.20 18.11
N GLY A 357 11.47 -15.44 18.00
CA GLY A 357 12.39 -14.48 17.40
C GLY A 357 13.83 -14.99 17.27
N PHE A 358 14.71 -14.12 16.77
CA PHE A 358 16.10 -14.47 16.46
C PHE A 358 16.91 -14.85 17.70
N ARG A 359 17.45 -16.06 17.68
CA ARG A 359 18.33 -16.62 18.71
C ARG A 359 19.59 -17.22 18.07
N GLN A 360 20.69 -17.25 18.81
CA GLN A 360 21.76 -18.19 18.50
C GLN A 360 21.26 -19.60 18.84
N VAL A 361 21.24 -20.50 17.85
CA VAL A 361 20.82 -21.89 18.04
C VAL A 361 21.97 -22.89 17.89
N ASP A 362 23.05 -22.50 17.20
CA ASP A 362 24.23 -23.35 17.06
C ASP A 362 25.26 -23.07 18.17
N ALA A 363 25.27 -23.93 19.19
CA ALA A 363 26.18 -23.84 20.33
C ALA A 363 27.65 -24.13 19.98
N SER A 364 27.95 -24.69 18.80
CA SER A 364 29.32 -24.98 18.37
C SER A 364 30.14 -23.71 18.13
N VAL A 365 29.47 -22.61 17.79
CA VAL A 365 30.10 -21.30 17.55
C VAL A 365 30.72 -20.70 18.82
N ASN A 366 30.29 -21.14 20.02
CA ASN A 366 30.91 -20.73 21.30
C ASN A 366 32.07 -21.65 21.75
N ARG A 367 32.31 -22.81 21.09
CA ARG A 367 33.28 -23.81 21.57
C ARG A 367 34.65 -23.79 20.88
N GLY A 368 34.82 -23.03 19.80
CA GLY A 368 36.12 -22.84 19.14
C GLY A 368 36.30 -21.37 18.80
N GLY A 369 37.28 -20.70 19.43
CA GLY A 369 37.54 -19.27 19.29
C GLY A 369 38.03 -18.83 17.90
N GLN A 370 37.25 -19.05 16.85
CA GLN A 370 37.59 -18.70 15.46
C GLN A 370 36.43 -18.15 14.62
N VAL A 371 35.29 -17.80 15.22
CA VAL A 371 34.28 -16.98 14.54
C VAL A 371 34.24 -15.63 15.26
N GLY A 372 34.14 -14.52 14.53
CA GLY A 372 34.31 -13.15 15.03
C GLY A 372 33.18 -12.71 15.96
N VAL A 373 33.09 -13.35 17.12
CA VAL A 373 32.05 -13.15 18.10
C VAL A 373 32.48 -12.05 19.07
N ALA A 374 32.00 -10.84 18.82
CA ALA A 374 32.12 -9.74 19.76
C ALA A 374 30.89 -9.71 20.69
N SER A 375 31.14 -9.68 22.00
CA SER A 375 30.12 -9.38 23.00
C SER A 375 29.95 -7.87 23.12
N TYR A 376 28.73 -7.37 22.97
CA TYR A 376 28.45 -5.94 23.01
C TYR A 376 27.75 -5.56 24.32
N GLU A 377 28.02 -4.34 24.80
CA GLU A 377 27.25 -3.78 25.91
C GLU A 377 25.76 -3.66 25.52
N PRO A 378 24.83 -3.93 26.45
CA PRO A 378 23.41 -3.76 26.22
C PRO A 378 23.13 -2.35 25.66
N ASN A 379 22.50 -2.30 24.49
CA ASN A 379 21.79 -1.14 23.91
C ASN A 379 22.61 0.00 23.27
N LYS A 380 23.91 -0.15 22.93
CA LYS A 380 24.61 0.95 22.21
C LYS A 380 25.47 0.56 21.01
N THR A 381 26.36 -0.41 21.12
CA THR A 381 27.44 -0.51 20.11
C THR A 381 26.99 -1.17 18.80
N LEU A 382 26.32 -2.32 18.83
CA LEU A 382 25.91 -3.00 17.60
C LEU A 382 24.82 -2.23 16.84
N TYR A 383 23.84 -1.68 17.55
CA TYR A 383 22.82 -0.80 16.96
C TYR A 383 23.41 0.42 16.27
N THR A 384 24.41 1.04 16.89
CA THR A 384 25.12 2.18 16.30
C THR A 384 25.91 1.76 15.06
N VAL A 385 26.57 0.59 15.08
CA VAL A 385 27.30 0.03 13.93
C VAL A 385 26.35 -0.27 12.76
N LEU A 386 25.20 -0.89 13.02
CA LEU A 386 24.20 -1.20 12.00
C LEU A 386 23.57 0.06 11.40
N ARG A 387 23.27 1.08 12.22
CA ARG A 387 22.83 2.40 11.72
C ARG A 387 23.91 3.16 10.95
N GLN A 388 25.19 3.00 11.31
CA GLN A 388 26.29 3.63 10.57
C GLN A 388 26.46 3.00 9.19
N HIS A 389 26.39 1.66 9.09
CA HIS A 389 26.45 0.95 7.81
C HIS A 389 25.26 1.25 6.88
N SER A 390 24.05 1.48 7.42
CA SER A 390 22.91 1.89 6.59
C SER A 390 23.11 3.29 5.97
N LYS A 391 23.71 4.23 6.71
CA LYS A 391 24.07 5.57 6.18
C LYS A 391 25.12 5.51 5.07
N THR A 392 26.12 4.63 5.17
CA THR A 392 27.16 4.49 4.12
C THR A 392 26.61 3.87 2.85
N THR A 393 25.58 3.02 2.93
CA THR A 393 24.97 2.37 1.76
C THR A 393 24.05 3.35 0.99
N MET A 394 23.42 4.32 1.66
CA MET A 394 22.68 5.41 1.01
C MET A 394 23.59 6.42 0.29
N ALA A 395 24.83 6.62 0.75
CA ALA A 395 25.76 7.59 0.14
C ALA A 395 26.34 7.11 -1.21
N CYS A 396 26.35 5.81 -1.50
CA CYS A 396 26.88 5.28 -2.76
C CYS A 396 25.86 5.25 -3.92
N CYS A 397 24.60 5.67 -3.70
CA CYS A 397 23.58 5.73 -4.76
C CYS A 397 23.35 7.14 -5.34
N PHE A 398 24.13 8.14 -4.94
CA PHE A 398 24.03 9.52 -5.43
C PHE A 398 25.26 10.04 -6.20
N ASP A 399 26.29 9.22 -6.38
CA ASP A 399 27.43 9.53 -7.27
C ASP A 399 27.68 8.34 -8.22
N SER A 400 26.87 8.24 -9.28
CA SER A 400 27.19 7.59 -10.56
C SER A 400 26.22 8.06 -11.63
#